data_AF-A0A4P7HL17-F1
#
_entry.id   AF-A0A4P7HL17-F1
#
_cell.length_a   1.000
_cell.length_b   1.000
_cell.length_c   1.000
_cell.angle_alpha   90.00
_cell.angle_beta   90.00
_cell.angle_gamma   90.00
#
_symmetry.space_group_name_H-M   'P 1'
#
loop_
_entity.id
_entity.type
_entity.pdbx_description
1 polymer ?
#
loop_
_entity_poly.entity_id
_entity_poly.type
_entity_poly.pdbx_seq_one_letter_code
_entity_poly.pdbx_strand_id
1 'polypeptide(L)' 'MEAVMRNGLVLGVERQRRWTDEAKLAILDEVGVDGWTVADVARHHDVTRQHI' A
#
# COMPACT_ATOMS: atom_id res chain seq x y z
N MET A 1 1.05 -12.81 6.74
CA MET A 1 0.22 -12.82 7.97
C MET A 1 0.08 -11.35 8.34
N GLU A 2 -0.99 -10.69 7.95
CA GLU A 2 -2.25 -10.65 8.68
C GLU A 2 -3.42 -10.59 7.68
N ALA A 3 -4.37 -11.52 7.79
CA ALA A 3 -5.57 -11.53 6.98
C ALA A 3 -6.65 -10.76 7.75
N VAL A 4 -7.02 -9.57 7.27
CA VAL A 4 -8.26 -8.91 7.70
C VAL A 4 -9.37 -9.40 6.78
N MET A 5 -10.35 -10.09 7.37
CA MET A 5 -11.59 -10.47 6.69
C MET A 5 -12.71 -9.62 7.24
N ARG A 6 -13.30 -8.74 6.41
CA ARG A 6 -14.61 -8.15 6.70
C ARG A 6 -15.49 -8.17 5.45
N ASN A 7 -16.51 -9.02 5.53
CA ASN A 7 -17.67 -9.12 4.64
C ASN A 7 -17.38 -9.81 3.29
N GLY A 8 -17.86 -11.05 3.16
CA GLY A 8 -17.49 -12.00 2.12
C GLY A 8 -17.46 -11.45 0.71
N LEU A 9 -16.27 -11.54 0.09
CA LEU A 9 -15.95 -11.80 -1.32
C LEU A 9 -14.42 -11.77 -1.40
N VAL A 10 -13.79 -12.90 -1.75
CA VAL A 10 -12.34 -12.95 -2.04
C VAL A 10 -12.13 -12.26 -3.39
N LEU A 11 -11.75 -10.97 -3.40
CA LEU A 11 -11.50 -10.21 -4.64
C LEU A 11 -10.40 -9.16 -4.43
N GLY A 12 -9.14 -9.54 -4.61
CA GLY A 12 -8.01 -8.61 -4.73
C GLY A 12 -7.67 -7.85 -3.46
N VAL A 13 -6.50 -7.22 -3.45
CA VAL A 13 -5.93 -6.51 -2.31
C VAL A 13 -6.92 -5.47 -1.76
N GLU A 14 -7.10 -5.45 -0.44
CA GLU A 14 -7.99 -4.51 0.22
C GLU A 14 -7.54 -3.06 -0.05
N ARG A 15 -8.38 -2.27 -0.72
CA ARG A 15 -8.08 -0.88 -1.06
C ARG A 15 -8.23 0.03 0.16
N GLN A 16 -7.12 0.40 0.79
CA GLN A 16 -7.08 1.34 1.92
C GLN A 16 -7.50 2.76 1.49
N ARG A 17 -8.71 3.20 1.88
CA ARG A 17 -9.27 4.52 1.52
C ARG A 17 -8.65 5.70 2.27
N ARG A 18 -8.01 5.47 3.42
CA ARG A 18 -7.35 6.52 4.21
C ARG A 18 -6.04 6.00 4.78
N TRP A 19 -4.98 6.75 4.52
CA TRP A 19 -3.67 6.50 5.07
C TRP A 19 -3.42 7.48 6.21
N THR A 20 -3.00 6.97 7.37
CA THR A 20 -2.44 7.84 8.41
C THR A 20 -1.10 8.37 7.91
N ASP A 21 -0.64 9.49 8.44
CA ASP A 21 0.61 10.08 7.98
C ASP A 21 1.80 9.19 8.36
N GLU A 22 1.73 8.49 9.49
CA GLU A 22 2.72 7.48 9.90
C GLU A 22 2.80 6.33 8.90
N ALA A 23 1.65 5.83 8.42
CA ALA A 23 1.61 4.77 7.41
C ALA A 23 2.18 5.24 6.07
N LYS A 24 1.92 6.50 5.67
CA LYS A 24 2.54 7.07 4.46
C LYS A 24 4.05 7.19 4.63
N LEU A 25 4.50 7.68 5.77
CA LEU A 25 5.92 7.89 6.05
C LEU A 25 6.68 6.57 6.06
N ALA A 26 6.12 5.52 6.67
CA ALA A 26 6.73 4.18 6.67
C ALA A 26 6.95 3.65 5.24
N ILE A 27 5.98 3.84 4.34
CA ILE A 27 6.15 3.45 2.92
C ILE A 27 7.18 4.31 2.21
N LEU A 28 7.14 5.63 2.43
CA LEU A 28 8.05 6.55 1.75
C LEU A 28 9.51 6.39 2.18
N ASP A 29 9.77 5.86 3.38
CA ASP A 29 11.12 5.58 3.89
C ASP A 29 11.86 4.52 3.06
N GLU A 30 11.12 3.64 2.36
CA GLU A 30 11.71 2.61 1.49
C GLU A 30 12.17 3.16 0.13
N VAL A 31 11.80 4.40 -0.22
CA VAL A 31 12.17 4.99 -1.51
C VAL A 31 13.67 5.27 -1.57
N GLY A 32 14.34 4.75 -2.60
CA GLY A 32 15.77 4.88 -2.79
C GLY A 32 16.60 3.86 -2.02
N VAL A 33 16.00 3.12 -1.09
CA VAL A 33 16.62 1.94 -0.47
C VAL A 33 16.80 0.87 -1.55
N ASP A 34 17.99 0.27 -1.63
CA ASP A 34 18.32 -0.73 -2.66
C ASP A 34 18.06 -0.28 -4.10
N GLY A 35 18.06 1.04 -4.36
CA GLY A 35 17.74 1.61 -5.67
C GLY A 35 16.24 1.56 -6.03
N TRP A 36 15.36 1.31 -5.07
CA TRP A 36 13.92 1.24 -5.29
C TRP A 36 13.36 2.60 -5.70
N THR A 37 12.60 2.61 -6.79
CA THR A 37 11.88 3.81 -7.22
C THR A 37 10.56 3.92 -6.47
N VAL A 38 9.94 5.11 -6.52
CA VAL A 38 8.57 5.32 -6.02
C VAL A 38 7.58 4.31 -6.63
N ALA A 39 7.78 3.91 -7.89
CA ALA A 39 6.92 2.94 -8.54
C ALA A 39 7.12 1.52 -7.99
N ASP A 40 8.34 1.16 -7.60
CA ASP A 40 8.63 -0.17 -7.05
C ASP A 40 8.07 -0.30 -5.63
N VAL A 41 8.29 0.72 -4.80
CA VAL A 41 7.67 0.83 -3.46
C VAL A 41 6.15 0.80 -3.55
N ALA A 42 5.55 1.54 -4.48
CA ALA A 42 4.10 1.55 -4.66
C ALA A 42 3.57 0.16 -5.06
N ARG A 43 4.27 -0.59 -5.92
CA ARG A 43 3.89 -1.98 -6.26
C ARG A 43 4.08 -2.93 -5.08
N HIS A 44 5.15 -2.76 -4.31
CA HIS A 44 5.44 -3.58 -3.13
C HIS A 44 4.31 -3.51 -2.08
N HIS A 45 3.76 -2.30 -1.88
CA HIS A 45 2.67 -2.03 -0.95
C HIS A 45 1.26 -2.05 -1.58
N ASP A 46 1.15 -2.48 -2.84
CA ASP A 46 -0.08 -2.47 -3.64
C ASP A 46 -0.83 -1.11 -3.61
N VAL A 47 -0.07 -0.01 -3.59
CA VAL A 47 -0.61 1.34 -3.63
C VAL A 47 -1.00 1.66 -5.05
N THR A 48 -2.30 1.59 -5.32
CA THR A 48 -2.89 1.99 -6.60
C THR A 48 -3.37 3.44 -6.57
N ARG A 49 -3.32 4.11 -7.72
CA ARG A 49 -3.79 5.50 -7.86
C ARG A 49 -5.22 5.62 -7.33
N GLN A 50 -5.43 6.54 -6.39
CA GLN A 50 -6.78 6.90 -5.99
C GLN A 50 -7.49 7.63 -7.14
N HIS A 51 -8.53 7.02 -7.71
CA HIS A 51 -9.50 7.76 -8.50
C HIS A 51 -10.25 8.72 -7.56
N ILE A 52 -10.18 10.02 -7.89
CA ILE A 52 -10.97 11.12 -7.34
C ILE A 52 -12.21 11.34 -8.21
#